data_AF-A0A8U0S0E0-F1
#
_entry.id   AF-A0A8U0S0E0-F1
#
_cell.length_a   1.000
_cell.length_b   1.000
_cell.length_c   1.000
_cell.angle_alpha   90.00
_cell.angle_beta   90.00
_cell.angle_gamma   90.00
#
_symmetry.space_group_name_H-M   'P 1'
#
loop_
_entity.id
_entity.type
_entity.pdbx_description
1 polymer ?
#
loop_
_entity_poly.entity_id
_entity_poly.type
_entity_poly.pdbx_seq_one_letter_code
_entity_poly.pdbx_strand_id
1 'polypeptide(L)'
;MWEPEARDSSGGWPVPRGARAGPSLSSVLNELPSAATLRYRGPGVLPWGASEEEEEDGDRNIQAIAEAAQKELEEPLPSRELPWPLQARRAHSSVSGLKQTLLAESGALTSFSHRVFTAWDFGLCGDAHVRLRQRSILYELQVELEEAVVRRQAAVRTLGQQAWMWSVRILLNLLVIALLGAAFYGVYWATGATVDLQEMPLVQEMPLLKLGVDYLPSIFISGVNFLLPPVFKLIAPLEGYTRSRQIVFILLRTVFLRLASLLVLLFSLWNQITCGGKAEAEECKTCGYNYKELPCWETRLGQEMYKLLLFDLLTGLAVMLLIQFPRKLLCGLCPGALGRVVGTQEFQVPDEVLGLIYAQTVVWVGSFFCPLLPLLNTVKFLLLFYLKKFTLFSTCSPASRTFRASTVNFFFPLVLLLGLAISAVPVLYSLFLIPPSKLCGPFQGQSSIWAHIPESIYTLPQTVQDFLFFLGTQAFAVPLLLISSILMAYTLALANSYGRLISELKRQIETEARNKVFLAQRAVALSSARGAL
;
A
#
# COMPACT_ATOMS: atom_id res chain seq x y z
N MET A 1 -2.31 16.85 -43.53
CA MET A 1 -3.14 16.63 -44.73
C MET A 1 -3.84 15.30 -44.60
N TRP A 2 -4.93 15.26 -43.82
CA TRP A 2 -5.91 14.18 -43.74
C TRP A 2 -7.24 14.90 -43.49
N GLU A 3 -8.10 14.93 -44.50
CA GLU A 3 -9.47 15.44 -44.42
C GLU A 3 -10.42 14.40 -43.78
N PRO A 4 -11.54 14.84 -43.18
CA PRO A 4 -12.53 13.97 -42.54
C PRO A 4 -13.71 13.64 -43.48
N GLU A 5 -14.24 12.42 -43.40
CA GLU A 5 -15.51 12.06 -44.05
C GLU A 5 -16.70 12.44 -43.18
N ALA A 6 -17.59 13.24 -43.76
CA ALA A 6 -18.94 13.49 -43.29
C ALA A 6 -19.93 12.59 -44.05
N ARG A 7 -20.98 12.11 -43.37
CA ARG A 7 -22.28 11.83 -44.01
C ARG A 7 -23.44 11.85 -43.01
N ASP A 8 -24.22 12.91 -43.16
CA ASP A 8 -25.67 13.00 -43.27
C ASP A 8 -26.62 12.33 -42.27
N SER A 9 -27.32 13.25 -41.63
CA SER A 9 -28.65 13.18 -41.04
C SER A 9 -29.77 12.82 -42.03
N SER A 10 -30.53 11.78 -41.68
CA SER A 10 -31.97 11.61 -41.94
C SER A 10 -32.46 10.62 -40.85
N GLY A 11 -33.41 10.93 -39.96
CA GLY A 11 -34.78 11.34 -40.22
C GLY A 11 -35.69 10.17 -39.80
N GLY A 12 -36.18 10.17 -38.54
CA GLY A 12 -37.25 9.26 -38.11
C GLY A 12 -37.16 8.80 -36.65
N TRP A 13 -37.96 9.41 -35.77
CA TRP A 13 -38.27 8.87 -34.44
C TRP A 13 -39.39 7.81 -34.56
N PRO A 14 -39.26 6.61 -33.97
CA PRO A 14 -40.39 5.73 -33.73
C PRO A 14 -40.92 5.86 -32.29
N VAL A 15 -42.23 6.09 -32.21
CA VAL A 15 -43.13 6.04 -31.03
C VAL A 15 -42.96 4.73 -30.23
N PRO A 16 -43.16 4.72 -28.89
CA PRO A 16 -42.88 3.54 -28.06
C PRO A 16 -43.93 2.45 -28.27
N ARG A 17 -43.49 1.24 -28.64
CA ARG A 17 -44.31 0.02 -28.59
C ARG A 17 -44.31 -0.55 -27.17
N GLY A 18 -45.50 -0.93 -26.71
CA GLY A 18 -45.78 -1.42 -25.37
C GLY A 18 -44.90 -2.58 -24.91
N ALA A 19 -44.68 -2.61 -23.59
CA ALA A 19 -43.91 -3.61 -22.87
C ALA A 19 -44.51 -5.02 -23.09
N ARG A 20 -43.82 -5.85 -23.89
CA ARG A 20 -43.92 -7.30 -23.74
C ARG A 20 -43.02 -7.70 -22.58
N ALA A 21 -43.60 -8.36 -21.58
CA ALA A 21 -42.83 -9.01 -20.53
C ALA A 21 -41.90 -10.04 -21.19
N GLY A 22 -40.60 -9.79 -21.15
CA GLY A 22 -39.58 -10.76 -21.52
C GLY A 22 -39.48 -11.86 -20.45
N PRO A 23 -38.90 -13.02 -20.78
CA PRO A 23 -38.66 -14.09 -19.81
C PRO A 23 -37.82 -13.56 -18.64
N SER A 24 -38.13 -14.03 -17.42
CA SER A 24 -37.39 -13.62 -16.22
C SER A 24 -35.92 -14.00 -16.35
N LEU A 25 -35.04 -13.17 -15.76
CA LEU A 25 -33.58 -13.33 -15.79
C LEU A 25 -33.14 -14.73 -15.29
N SER A 26 -33.96 -15.36 -14.43
CA SER A 26 -33.81 -16.74 -13.98
C SER A 26 -34.04 -17.81 -15.05
N SER A 27 -34.94 -17.58 -16.02
CA SER A 27 -35.20 -18.53 -17.10
C SER A 27 -34.09 -18.47 -18.17
N VAL A 28 -33.53 -17.28 -18.42
CA VAL A 28 -32.39 -17.10 -19.33
C VAL A 28 -31.10 -17.67 -18.74
N LEU A 29 -30.92 -17.58 -17.41
CA LEU A 29 -29.78 -18.19 -16.72
C LEU A 29 -29.81 -19.73 -16.70
N ASN A 30 -30.99 -20.35 -16.76
CA ASN A 30 -31.14 -21.81 -16.80
C ASN A 30 -30.99 -22.41 -18.21
N GLU A 31 -31.11 -21.59 -19.26
CA GLU A 31 -30.88 -21.98 -20.67
C GLU A 31 -29.42 -21.81 -21.11
N LEU A 32 -28.57 -21.18 -20.27
CA LEU A 32 -27.14 -21.10 -20.54
C LEU A 32 -26.48 -22.47 -20.26
N PRO A 33 -25.78 -23.07 -21.23
CA PRO A 33 -25.10 -24.33 -21.00
C PRO A 33 -24.08 -24.16 -19.88
N SER A 34 -24.24 -24.98 -18.84
CA SER A 34 -23.24 -25.18 -17.78
C SER A 34 -21.87 -25.33 -18.42
N ALA A 35 -20.87 -24.63 -17.89
CA ALA A 35 -19.51 -24.55 -18.39
C ALA A 35 -18.79 -25.92 -18.33
N ALA A 36 -19.26 -26.86 -19.14
CA ALA A 36 -18.56 -28.03 -19.59
C ALA A 36 -17.85 -27.65 -20.89
N THR A 37 -16.53 -27.60 -20.82
CA THR A 37 -15.56 -27.49 -21.91
C THR A 37 -16.07 -28.01 -23.26
N LEU A 38 -16.48 -27.10 -24.13
CA LEU A 38 -16.65 -27.35 -25.56
C LEU A 38 -15.52 -26.59 -26.28
N ARG A 39 -14.38 -27.28 -26.44
CA ARG A 39 -13.23 -26.77 -27.20
C ARG A 39 -13.55 -26.85 -28.69
N TYR A 40 -13.71 -25.71 -29.34
CA TYR A 40 -13.79 -25.61 -30.79
C TYR A 40 -12.42 -25.96 -31.41
N ARG A 41 -12.35 -27.00 -32.25
CA ARG A 41 -11.19 -27.34 -33.08
C ARG A 41 -11.38 -26.68 -34.44
N GLY A 42 -10.43 -25.84 -34.86
CA GLY A 42 -10.35 -25.39 -36.25
C GLY A 42 -9.99 -26.55 -37.19
N PRO A 43 -10.40 -26.49 -38.47
CA PRO A 43 -10.10 -27.55 -39.44
C PRO A 43 -8.61 -27.54 -39.79
N GLY A 44 -7.92 -28.67 -39.60
CA GLY A 44 -6.55 -28.88 -40.09
C GLY A 44 -5.54 -29.55 -39.15
N VAL A 45 -5.90 -29.91 -37.90
CA VAL A 45 -4.95 -30.57 -36.98
C VAL A 45 -5.19 -32.07 -36.94
N LEU A 46 -4.21 -32.85 -37.41
CA LEU A 46 -4.22 -34.32 -37.39
C LEU A 46 -4.27 -34.89 -35.96
N PRO A 47 -4.85 -36.09 -35.77
CA PRO A 47 -4.90 -36.73 -34.47
C PRO A 47 -3.51 -37.18 -34.01
N TRP A 48 -3.27 -37.13 -32.70
CA TRP A 48 -2.08 -37.68 -32.07
C TRP A 48 -1.94 -39.17 -32.44
N GLY A 49 -0.79 -39.52 -33.05
CA GLY A 49 -0.48 -40.88 -33.52
C GLY A 49 -0.02 -40.98 -34.98
N ALA A 50 0.69 -39.98 -35.50
CA ALA A 50 1.46 -40.14 -36.75
C ALA A 50 2.95 -40.18 -36.39
N SER A 51 3.59 -41.28 -36.79
CA SER A 51 5.02 -41.53 -36.59
C SER A 51 5.86 -40.51 -37.34
N GLU A 52 6.77 -39.85 -36.63
CA GLU A 52 7.97 -39.22 -37.22
C GLU A 52 9.18 -39.74 -36.45
N GLU A 53 10.24 -39.99 -37.20
CA GLU A 53 11.43 -40.81 -36.90
C GLU A 53 12.26 -40.27 -35.72
N GLU A 54 12.70 -41.18 -34.84
CA GLU A 54 13.58 -40.87 -33.71
C GLU A 54 15.04 -40.70 -34.16
N GLU A 55 15.63 -39.54 -33.85
CA GLU A 55 17.08 -39.34 -33.74
C GLU A 55 17.55 -39.85 -32.37
N GLU A 56 18.43 -40.86 -32.37
CA GLU A 56 19.12 -41.42 -31.21
C GLU A 56 20.14 -40.43 -30.62
N ASP A 57 19.88 -39.85 -29.43
CA ASP A 57 20.98 -39.37 -28.55
C ASP A 57 20.64 -39.30 -27.04
N GLY A 58 19.54 -39.94 -26.60
CA GLY A 58 19.05 -39.84 -25.22
C GLY A 58 19.49 -40.95 -24.25
N ASP A 59 19.83 -42.14 -24.75
CA ASP A 59 19.92 -43.35 -23.91
C ASP A 59 21.27 -43.57 -23.21
N ARG A 60 22.34 -42.88 -23.63
CA ARG A 60 23.67 -43.07 -23.01
C ARG A 60 23.80 -42.47 -21.61
N ASN A 61 22.98 -41.46 -21.27
CA ASN A 61 23.15 -40.72 -20.03
C ASN A 61 22.47 -41.39 -18.82
N ILE A 62 21.45 -42.23 -19.06
CA ILE A 62 20.74 -42.97 -18.01
C ILE A 62 21.55 -44.21 -17.58
N GLN A 63 22.25 -44.85 -18.51
CA GLN A 63 23.07 -46.03 -18.24
C GLN A 63 24.38 -45.70 -17.49
N ALA A 64 24.99 -44.55 -17.78
CA ALA A 64 26.18 -44.07 -17.06
C ALA A 64 25.89 -43.68 -15.59
N ILE A 65 24.69 -43.19 -15.30
CA ILE A 65 24.26 -42.83 -13.93
C ILE A 65 23.96 -44.07 -13.10
N ALA A 66 23.45 -45.15 -13.72
CA ALA A 66 23.21 -46.43 -13.07
C ALA A 66 24.53 -47.15 -12.71
N GLU A 67 25.56 -47.07 -13.56
CA GLU A 67 26.86 -47.71 -13.32
C GLU A 67 27.72 -46.97 -12.27
N ALA A 68 27.56 -45.65 -12.13
CA ALA A 68 28.26 -44.87 -11.10
C ALA A 68 27.73 -45.14 -9.68
N ALA A 69 26.45 -45.50 -9.53
CA ALA A 69 25.85 -45.84 -8.24
C ALA A 69 26.28 -47.23 -7.72
N GLN A 70 26.75 -48.12 -8.61
CA GLN A 70 27.12 -49.49 -8.28
C GLN A 70 28.55 -49.62 -7.73
N LYS A 71 29.38 -48.56 -7.82
CA LYS A 71 30.84 -48.65 -7.60
C LYS A 71 31.35 -48.22 -6.21
N GLU A 72 30.47 -47.77 -5.30
CA GLU A 72 30.84 -47.27 -3.96
C GLU A 72 30.51 -48.26 -2.81
N LEU A 73 30.26 -49.53 -3.14
CA LEU A 73 29.89 -50.54 -2.12
C LEU A 73 30.74 -51.80 -2.21
N GLU A 74 32.07 -51.67 -2.04
CA GLU A 74 32.96 -52.81 -1.78
C GLU A 74 33.74 -52.62 -0.45
N GLU A 75 33.26 -53.36 0.55
CA GLU A 75 33.81 -53.88 1.84
C GLU A 75 34.78 -53.07 2.73
N PRO A 76 34.58 -53.17 4.08
CA PRO A 76 35.40 -54.15 4.80
C PRO A 76 34.68 -55.01 5.87
N LEU A 77 35.31 -56.17 6.08
CA LEU A 77 35.19 -57.29 7.03
C LEU A 77 34.97 -56.96 8.54
N PRO A 78 34.72 -57.97 9.41
CA PRO A 78 33.41 -58.42 9.86
C PRO A 78 33.19 -58.12 11.36
N SER A 79 32.00 -57.68 11.77
CA SER A 79 31.71 -57.59 13.22
C SER A 79 30.21 -57.56 13.51
N ARG A 80 29.74 -58.71 13.99
CA ARG A 80 28.62 -58.92 14.92
C ARG A 80 27.24 -58.43 14.42
N GLU A 81 26.56 -59.37 13.77
CA GLU A 81 25.12 -59.38 13.45
C GLU A 81 24.28 -58.70 14.56
N LEU A 82 23.74 -57.52 14.25
CA LEU A 82 22.66 -56.89 15.01
C LEU A 82 21.33 -57.35 14.40
N PRO A 83 20.30 -57.66 15.22
CA PRO A 83 19.03 -58.16 14.71
C PRO A 83 18.38 -57.22 13.68
N TRP A 84 17.74 -57.83 12.69
CA TRP A 84 17.07 -57.23 11.52
C TRP A 84 16.22 -55.95 11.75
N PRO A 85 15.63 -55.66 12.94
CA PRO A 85 14.87 -54.41 13.13
C PRO A 85 15.74 -53.14 13.22
N LEU A 86 17.02 -53.28 13.59
CA LEU A 86 17.91 -52.13 13.84
C LEU A 86 18.61 -51.64 12.57
N GLN A 87 18.90 -52.53 11.61
CA GLN A 87 19.42 -52.15 10.28
C GLN A 87 18.35 -51.45 9.43
N ALA A 88 17.11 -51.94 9.47
CA ALA A 88 15.98 -51.32 8.77
C ALA A 88 15.69 -49.89 9.27
N ARG A 89 15.81 -49.64 10.59
CA ARG A 89 15.63 -48.29 11.17
C ARG A 89 16.69 -47.30 10.71
N ARG A 90 17.95 -47.73 10.54
CA ARG A 90 19.05 -46.86 10.12
C ARG A 90 18.98 -46.51 8.62
N ALA A 91 18.56 -47.46 7.78
CA ALA A 91 18.27 -47.20 6.36
C ALA A 91 17.05 -46.29 6.18
N HIS A 92 15.99 -46.51 6.97
CA HIS A 92 14.79 -45.68 6.91
C HIS A 92 15.02 -44.24 7.42
N SER A 93 15.94 -44.01 8.37
CA SER A 93 16.31 -42.66 8.83
C SER A 93 17.19 -41.90 7.83
N SER A 94 18.06 -42.58 7.08
CA SER A 94 18.87 -41.94 6.03
C SER A 94 18.05 -41.65 4.77
N VAL A 95 17.12 -42.54 4.41
CA VAL A 95 16.17 -42.34 3.30
C VAL A 95 15.14 -41.27 3.64
N SER A 96 14.69 -41.15 4.90
CA SER A 96 13.79 -40.05 5.27
C SER A 96 14.47 -38.68 5.23
N GLY A 97 15.76 -38.61 5.59
CA GLY A 97 16.59 -37.41 5.47
C GLY A 97 16.81 -37.01 4.01
N LEU A 98 17.15 -37.98 3.14
CA LEU A 98 17.34 -37.75 1.70
C LEU A 98 16.01 -37.38 0.99
N LYS A 99 14.90 -37.97 1.42
CA LYS A 99 13.57 -37.65 0.90
C LYS A 99 13.12 -36.26 1.34
N GLN A 100 13.48 -35.82 2.56
CA GLN A 100 13.24 -34.45 3.02
C GLN A 100 14.12 -33.43 2.30
N THR A 101 15.39 -33.74 2.01
CA THR A 101 16.26 -32.85 1.23
C THR A 101 15.83 -32.79 -0.24
N LEU A 102 15.48 -33.91 -0.86
CA LEU A 102 14.95 -33.97 -2.23
C LEU A 102 13.56 -33.34 -2.34
N LEU A 103 12.69 -33.43 -1.33
CA LEU A 103 11.40 -32.72 -1.31
C LEU A 103 11.56 -31.23 -1.00
N ALA A 104 12.59 -30.82 -0.25
CA ALA A 104 12.93 -29.42 -0.06
C ALA A 104 13.52 -28.80 -1.35
N GLU A 105 14.36 -29.55 -2.05
CA GLU A 105 14.99 -29.14 -3.32
C GLU A 105 13.98 -29.21 -4.49
N SER A 106 13.20 -30.29 -4.57
CA SER A 106 12.03 -30.40 -5.45
C SER A 106 10.98 -29.37 -5.08
N GLY A 107 10.80 -28.99 -3.82
CA GLY A 107 9.82 -27.96 -3.42
C GLY A 107 10.12 -26.59 -4.04
N ALA A 108 11.40 -26.23 -4.16
CA ALA A 108 11.82 -25.03 -4.87
C ALA A 108 11.67 -25.17 -6.40
N LEU A 109 12.11 -26.29 -6.98
CA LEU A 109 12.01 -26.56 -8.42
C LEU A 109 10.54 -26.67 -8.89
N THR A 110 9.70 -27.35 -8.12
CA THR A 110 8.24 -27.47 -8.35
C THR A 110 7.53 -26.15 -8.12
N SER A 111 7.98 -25.31 -7.18
CA SER A 111 7.43 -23.96 -6.98
C SER A 111 7.61 -23.08 -8.22
N PHE A 112 8.82 -23.06 -8.81
CA PHE A 112 9.08 -22.26 -10.02
C PHE A 112 8.40 -22.87 -11.25
N SER A 113 8.48 -24.18 -11.45
CA SER A 113 7.86 -24.83 -12.61
C SER A 113 6.34 -24.68 -12.59
N HIS A 114 5.70 -24.95 -11.45
CA HIS A 114 4.25 -24.76 -11.29
C HIS A 114 3.85 -23.32 -11.64
N ARG A 115 4.61 -22.31 -11.22
CA ARG A 115 4.32 -20.90 -11.56
C ARG A 115 4.51 -20.59 -13.03
N VAL A 116 5.57 -21.05 -13.69
CA VAL A 116 5.76 -20.82 -15.13
C VAL A 116 4.60 -21.42 -15.92
N PHE A 117 4.19 -22.64 -15.59
CA PHE A 117 3.12 -23.33 -16.31
C PHE A 117 1.70 -22.87 -15.94
N THR A 118 1.50 -22.26 -14.77
CA THR A 118 0.18 -21.73 -14.35
C THR A 118 0.03 -20.22 -14.52
N ALA A 119 1.11 -19.48 -14.78
CA ALA A 119 1.06 -18.03 -14.95
C ALA A 119 0.49 -17.59 -16.30
N TRP A 120 0.44 -18.46 -17.30
CA TRP A 120 -0.08 -18.12 -18.62
C TRP A 120 -1.60 -18.31 -18.70
N ASP A 121 -2.32 -17.26 -19.07
CA ASP A 121 -3.75 -17.30 -19.35
C ASP A 121 -3.96 -17.31 -20.87
N PHE A 122 -4.51 -18.40 -21.40
CA PHE A 122 -4.76 -18.58 -22.83
C PHE A 122 -5.93 -17.74 -23.36
N GLY A 123 -6.61 -16.97 -22.50
CA GLY A 123 -7.67 -16.02 -22.89
C GLY A 123 -7.17 -14.66 -23.41
N LEU A 124 -5.86 -14.39 -23.37
CA LEU A 124 -5.30 -13.10 -23.78
C LEU A 124 -5.29 -12.93 -25.31
N CYS A 125 -5.98 -11.91 -25.81
CA CYS A 125 -5.99 -11.54 -27.23
C CYS A 125 -5.15 -10.28 -27.51
N GLY A 126 -4.33 -10.33 -28.54
CA GLY A 126 -3.53 -9.19 -29.06
C GLY A 126 -2.07 -9.13 -28.57
N ASP A 127 -1.16 -8.86 -29.50
CA ASP A 127 0.29 -8.93 -29.29
C ASP A 127 0.83 -7.98 -28.20
N ALA A 128 0.16 -6.86 -27.96
CA ALA A 128 0.55 -5.94 -26.90
C ALA A 128 0.31 -6.53 -25.51
N HIS A 129 -0.86 -7.15 -25.28
CA HIS A 129 -1.23 -7.77 -24.01
C HIS A 129 -0.39 -9.02 -23.73
N VAL A 130 -0.13 -9.83 -24.76
CA VAL A 130 0.75 -11.01 -24.69
C VAL A 130 2.17 -10.60 -24.28
N ARG A 131 2.76 -9.60 -24.95
CA ARG A 131 4.10 -9.10 -24.61
C ARG A 131 4.16 -8.50 -23.21
N LEU A 132 3.12 -7.80 -22.77
CA LEU A 132 3.04 -7.27 -21.41
C LEU A 132 2.99 -8.39 -20.38
N ARG A 133 2.18 -9.43 -20.62
CA ARG A 133 2.09 -10.60 -19.72
C ARG A 133 3.41 -11.35 -19.64
N GLN A 134 4.07 -11.58 -20.77
CA GLN A 134 5.39 -12.22 -20.81
C GLN A 134 6.42 -11.44 -20.00
N ARG A 135 6.48 -10.10 -20.17
CA ARG A 135 7.36 -9.24 -19.36
C ARG A 135 7.02 -9.31 -17.88
N SER A 136 5.74 -9.28 -17.51
CA SER A 136 5.29 -9.39 -16.12
C SER A 136 5.77 -10.70 -15.48
N ILE A 137 5.61 -11.83 -16.17
CA ILE A 137 6.04 -13.16 -15.68
C ILE A 137 7.56 -13.21 -15.52
N LEU A 138 8.31 -12.69 -16.51
CA LEU A 138 9.77 -12.59 -16.44
C LEU A 138 10.23 -11.80 -15.22
N TYR A 139 9.64 -10.63 -14.96
CA TYR A 139 10.00 -9.81 -13.81
C TYR A 139 9.63 -10.47 -12.49
N GLU A 140 8.47 -11.14 -12.40
CA GLU A 140 8.08 -11.87 -11.20
C GLU A 140 9.08 -12.98 -10.87
N LEU A 141 9.45 -13.80 -11.85
CA LEU A 141 10.45 -14.86 -11.69
C LEU A 141 11.85 -14.31 -11.34
N GLN A 142 12.26 -13.22 -11.99
CA GLN A 142 13.55 -12.58 -11.70
C GLN A 142 13.61 -12.11 -10.25
N VAL A 143 12.57 -11.43 -9.75
CA VAL A 143 12.51 -10.95 -8.37
C VAL A 143 12.55 -12.11 -7.38
N GLU A 144 11.83 -13.20 -7.65
CA GLU A 144 11.84 -14.36 -6.76
C GLU A 144 13.18 -15.09 -6.75
N LEU A 145 13.85 -15.20 -7.89
CA LEU A 145 15.19 -15.78 -7.97
C LEU A 145 16.20 -14.92 -7.20
N GLU A 146 16.16 -13.59 -7.37
CA GLU A 146 16.96 -12.65 -6.59
C GLU A 146 16.71 -12.81 -5.08
N GLU A 147 15.44 -12.92 -4.66
CA GLU A 147 15.10 -13.14 -3.25
C GLU A 147 15.58 -14.51 -2.73
N ALA A 148 15.47 -15.56 -3.53
CA ALA A 148 15.92 -16.90 -3.17
C ALA A 148 17.45 -16.96 -3.00
N VAL A 149 18.20 -16.30 -3.88
CA VAL A 149 19.67 -16.17 -3.78
C VAL A 149 20.05 -15.45 -2.48
N VAL A 150 19.40 -14.34 -2.15
CA VAL A 150 19.65 -13.60 -0.90
C VAL A 150 19.34 -14.47 0.33
N ARG A 151 18.28 -15.27 0.31
CA ARG A 151 17.93 -16.19 1.42
C ARG A 151 18.95 -17.32 1.57
N ARG A 152 19.42 -17.90 0.47
CA ARG A 152 20.48 -18.92 0.49
C ARG A 152 21.78 -18.35 1.06
N GLN A 153 22.18 -17.16 0.61
CA GLN A 153 23.34 -16.46 1.17
C GLN A 153 23.18 -16.14 2.67
N ALA A 154 21.96 -15.88 3.14
CA ALA A 154 21.70 -15.65 4.55
C ALA A 154 21.81 -16.93 5.40
N ALA A 155 21.51 -18.10 4.84
CA ALA A 155 21.55 -19.39 5.54
C ALA A 155 22.97 -19.95 5.73
N VAL A 156 23.93 -19.54 4.89
CA VAL A 156 25.31 -20.05 4.87
C VAL A 156 26.30 -19.11 5.61
N ARG A 157 25.82 -18.08 6.30
CA ARG A 157 26.68 -17.06 6.95
C ARG A 157 27.33 -17.55 8.24
N THR A 158 28.60 -17.18 8.43
CA THR A 158 29.34 -17.41 9.68
C THR A 158 28.95 -16.41 10.77
N LEU A 159 29.14 -16.77 12.05
CA LEU A 159 28.79 -15.92 13.19
C LEU A 159 29.46 -14.54 13.16
N GLY A 160 30.71 -14.44 12.70
CA GLY A 160 31.42 -13.16 12.56
C GLY A 160 30.83 -12.24 11.47
N GLN A 161 30.49 -12.81 10.31
CA GLN A 161 29.81 -12.07 9.23
C GLN A 161 28.40 -11.64 9.65
N GLN A 162 27.73 -12.46 10.46
CA GLN A 162 26.44 -12.12 11.04
C GLN A 162 26.57 -10.96 12.05
N ALA A 163 27.56 -10.98 12.94
CA ALA A 163 27.81 -9.89 13.88
C ALA A 163 28.12 -8.55 13.16
N TRP A 164 28.96 -8.56 12.13
CA TRP A 164 29.23 -7.38 11.30
C TRP A 164 27.96 -6.81 10.66
N MET A 165 27.13 -7.67 10.07
CA MET A 165 25.86 -7.25 9.45
C MET A 165 24.90 -6.63 10.45
N TRP A 166 24.73 -7.24 11.63
CA TRP A 166 23.88 -6.69 12.67
C TRP A 166 24.43 -5.36 13.19
N SER A 167 25.74 -5.21 13.30
CA SER A 167 26.38 -3.94 13.64
C SER A 167 26.08 -2.84 12.61
N VAL A 168 26.26 -3.12 11.31
CA VAL A 168 25.92 -2.18 10.22
C VAL A 168 24.44 -1.81 10.26
N ARG A 169 23.55 -2.78 10.48
CA ARG A 169 22.11 -2.53 10.61
C ARG A 169 21.78 -1.65 11.81
N ILE A 170 22.38 -1.90 12.97
CA ILE A 170 22.18 -1.08 14.17
C ILE A 170 22.63 0.36 13.88
N LEU A 171 23.82 0.53 13.28
CA LEU A 171 24.34 1.85 12.94
C LEU A 171 23.43 2.61 11.97
N LEU A 172 22.98 1.97 10.89
CA LEU A 172 22.10 2.59 9.90
C LEU A 172 20.72 2.92 10.47
N ASN A 173 20.14 2.05 11.30
CA ASN A 173 18.86 2.35 11.97
C ASN A 173 19.02 3.46 13.01
N LEU A 174 20.15 3.52 13.73
CA LEU A 174 20.45 4.62 14.64
C LEU A 174 20.61 5.94 13.90
N LEU A 175 21.24 5.93 12.72
CA LEU A 175 21.29 7.09 11.82
C LEU A 175 19.89 7.52 11.37
N VAL A 176 19.01 6.60 11.00
CA VAL A 176 17.62 6.91 10.63
C VAL A 176 16.86 7.52 11.80
N ILE A 177 17.01 6.98 13.01
CA ILE A 177 16.40 7.55 14.23
C ILE A 177 16.95 8.95 14.50
N ALA A 178 18.25 9.18 14.35
CA ALA A 178 18.86 10.49 14.51
C ALA A 178 18.34 11.51 13.48
N LEU A 179 18.18 11.11 12.21
CA LEU A 179 17.59 11.96 11.18
C LEU A 179 16.12 12.30 11.47
N LEU A 180 15.34 11.33 11.94
CA LEU A 180 13.95 11.55 12.38
C LEU A 180 13.89 12.48 13.61
N GLY A 181 14.75 12.25 14.60
CA GLY A 181 14.84 13.11 15.79
C GLY A 181 15.25 14.54 15.45
N ALA A 182 16.22 14.73 14.58
CA ALA A 182 16.65 16.04 14.10
C ALA A 182 15.54 16.76 13.32
N ALA A 183 14.80 16.02 12.48
CA ALA A 183 13.61 16.54 11.80
C ALA A 183 12.55 17.02 12.81
N PHE A 184 12.23 16.22 13.82
CA PHE A 184 11.21 16.60 14.81
C PHE A 184 11.65 17.76 15.70
N TYR A 185 12.90 17.74 16.16
CA TYR A 185 13.48 18.86 16.90
C TYR A 185 13.48 20.14 16.06
N GLY A 186 13.82 20.05 14.77
CA GLY A 186 13.77 21.18 13.87
C GLY A 186 12.36 21.74 13.66
N VAL A 187 11.32 20.90 13.62
CA VAL A 187 9.92 21.36 13.57
C VAL A 187 9.54 22.11 14.85
N TYR A 188 9.88 21.54 16.01
CA TYR A 188 9.63 22.18 17.31
C TYR A 188 10.36 23.52 17.41
N TRP A 189 11.65 23.54 17.09
CA TRP A 189 12.47 24.75 17.10
C TRP A 189 11.96 25.79 16.10
N ALA A 190 11.63 25.40 14.87
CA ALA A 190 11.09 26.32 13.86
C ALA A 190 9.78 26.95 14.33
N THR A 191 8.91 26.17 14.99
CA THR A 191 7.62 26.66 15.51
C THR A 191 7.83 27.65 16.67
N GLY A 192 8.73 27.36 17.61
CA GLY A 192 9.08 28.29 18.69
C GLY A 192 9.74 29.56 18.17
N ALA A 193 10.75 29.42 17.33
CA ALA A 193 11.52 30.53 16.77
C ALA A 193 10.67 31.51 15.97
N THR A 194 9.54 31.09 15.38
CA THR A 194 8.65 32.06 14.70
C THR A 194 8.13 33.14 15.61
N VAL A 195 7.82 32.81 16.87
CA VAL A 195 7.29 33.78 17.84
C VAL A 195 8.40 34.76 18.21
N ASP A 196 9.56 34.25 18.62
CA ASP A 196 10.72 35.05 19.00
C ASP A 196 11.22 35.96 17.86
N LEU A 197 11.28 35.44 16.63
CA LEU A 197 11.74 36.20 15.46
C LEU A 197 10.73 37.27 15.03
N GLN A 198 9.45 37.09 15.33
CA GLN A 198 8.41 38.05 14.98
C GLN A 198 8.44 39.30 15.88
N GLU A 199 9.01 39.20 17.08
CA GLU A 199 9.21 40.34 17.99
C GLU A 199 10.42 41.21 17.62
N MET A 200 11.29 40.75 16.71
CA MET A 200 12.48 41.50 16.32
C MET A 200 12.13 42.69 15.40
N PRO A 201 12.61 43.92 15.71
CA PRO A 201 12.23 45.13 14.97
C PRO A 201 12.64 45.09 13.49
N LEU A 202 13.77 44.44 13.16
CA LEU A 202 14.24 44.28 11.79
C LEU A 202 13.30 43.42 10.92
N VAL A 203 12.64 42.42 11.53
CA VAL A 203 11.67 41.57 10.84
C VAL A 203 10.36 42.32 10.61
N GLN A 204 9.99 43.21 11.53
CA GLN A 204 8.77 44.03 11.41
C GLN A 204 8.88 45.07 10.29
N GLU A 205 10.07 45.60 10.03
CA GLU A 205 10.31 46.59 8.97
C GLU A 205 10.42 45.99 7.56
N MET A 206 10.79 44.70 7.44
CA MET A 206 11.00 44.02 6.16
C MET A 206 9.85 43.07 5.82
N PRO A 207 8.92 43.44 4.91
CA PRO A 207 7.70 42.64 4.66
C PRO A 207 7.98 41.24 4.10
N LEU A 208 9.05 41.09 3.29
CA LEU A 208 9.47 39.78 2.77
C LEU A 208 10.03 38.88 3.88
N LEU A 209 10.78 39.44 4.83
CA LEU A 209 11.38 38.68 5.92
C LEU A 209 10.29 38.23 6.91
N LYS A 210 9.33 39.10 7.21
CA LYS A 210 8.14 38.76 7.98
C LYS A 210 7.37 37.59 7.36
N LEU A 211 7.15 37.62 6.06
CA LEU A 211 6.53 36.50 5.33
C LEU A 211 7.36 35.22 5.46
N GLY A 212 8.69 35.30 5.29
CA GLY A 212 9.57 34.14 5.45
C GLY A 212 9.46 33.50 6.83
N VAL A 213 9.45 34.30 7.89
CA VAL A 213 9.32 33.84 9.29
C VAL A 213 7.94 33.24 9.55
N ASP A 214 6.86 33.87 9.07
CA ASP A 214 5.49 33.39 9.26
C ASP A 214 5.25 32.01 8.63
N TYR A 215 5.94 31.68 7.54
CA TYR A 215 5.81 30.39 6.85
C TYR A 215 6.91 29.38 7.23
N LEU A 216 7.84 29.75 8.12
CA LEU A 216 9.01 28.94 8.48
C LEU A 216 8.67 27.50 8.91
N PRO A 217 7.69 27.23 9.80
CA PRO A 217 7.38 25.86 10.23
C PRO A 217 6.84 25.03 9.07
N SER A 218 6.00 25.63 8.22
CA SER A 218 5.43 24.97 7.04
C SER A 218 6.48 24.69 5.97
N ILE A 219 7.39 25.64 5.72
CA ILE A 219 8.55 25.47 4.82
C ILE A 219 9.43 24.34 5.32
N PHE A 220 9.75 24.33 6.61
CA PHE A 220 10.61 23.33 7.22
C PHE A 220 9.99 21.93 7.15
N ILE A 221 8.72 21.77 7.54
CA ILE A 221 7.99 20.49 7.45
C ILE A 221 7.94 19.98 6.00
N SER A 222 7.60 20.84 5.05
CA SER A 222 7.54 20.47 3.63
C SER A 222 8.91 20.08 3.09
N GLY A 223 9.96 20.82 3.44
CA GLY A 223 11.34 20.53 3.06
C GLY A 223 11.84 19.20 3.60
N VAL A 224 11.61 18.93 4.90
CA VAL A 224 11.99 17.65 5.53
C VAL A 224 11.21 16.48 4.89
N ASN A 225 9.89 16.63 4.70
CA ASN A 225 9.05 15.61 4.06
C ASN A 225 9.43 15.34 2.59
N PHE A 226 10.09 16.30 1.93
CA PHE A 226 10.60 16.16 0.58
C PHE A 226 12.01 15.52 0.54
N LEU A 227 12.93 15.95 1.42
CA LEU A 227 14.34 15.56 1.39
C LEU A 227 14.61 14.20 2.03
N LEU A 228 13.93 13.84 3.11
CA LEU A 228 14.22 12.60 3.86
C LEU A 228 13.81 11.30 3.15
N PRO A 229 12.67 11.21 2.43
CA PRO A 229 12.30 9.96 1.76
C PRO A 229 13.32 9.51 0.69
N PRO A 230 13.89 10.39 -0.16
CA PRO A 230 15.03 10.06 -1.00
C PRO A 230 16.24 9.54 -0.20
N VAL A 231 16.57 10.16 0.94
CA VAL A 231 17.66 9.71 1.82
C VAL A 231 17.38 8.29 2.36
N PHE A 232 16.15 7.99 2.79
CA PHE A 232 15.78 6.64 3.22
C PHE A 232 15.89 5.61 2.08
N LYS A 233 15.59 6.00 0.83
CA LYS A 233 15.79 5.13 -0.34
C LYS A 233 17.28 4.85 -0.61
N LEU A 234 18.17 5.80 -0.31
CA LEU A 234 19.63 5.60 -0.39
C LEU A 234 20.18 4.72 0.74
N ILE A 235 19.61 4.82 1.94
CA ILE A 235 20.02 4.02 3.11
C ILE A 235 19.53 2.56 3.01
N ALA A 236 18.32 2.33 2.51
CA ALA A 236 17.70 1.01 2.45
C ALA A 236 18.54 -0.12 1.77
N PRO A 237 19.23 0.08 0.64
CA PRO A 237 20.10 -0.95 0.07
C PRO A 237 21.30 -1.29 0.96
N LEU A 238 21.82 -0.33 1.75
CA LEU A 238 22.96 -0.53 2.63
C LEU A 238 22.65 -1.44 3.83
N GLU A 239 21.38 -1.54 4.22
CA GLU A 239 20.94 -2.38 5.35
C GLU A 239 20.95 -3.89 5.04
N GLY A 240 21.10 -4.26 3.76
CA GLY A 240 21.15 -5.66 3.33
C GLY A 240 19.89 -6.46 3.65
N TYR A 241 18.73 -5.82 3.72
CA TYR A 241 17.42 -6.49 3.78
C TYR A 241 17.00 -6.99 2.40
N THR A 242 16.04 -7.92 2.35
CA THR A 242 15.41 -8.31 1.09
C THR A 242 14.66 -7.12 0.49
N ARG A 243 14.61 -7.03 -0.85
CA ARG A 243 13.99 -5.91 -1.57
C ARG A 243 12.54 -5.65 -1.14
N SER A 244 11.75 -6.70 -0.88
CA SER A 244 10.39 -6.58 -0.34
C SER A 244 10.33 -5.93 1.05
N ARG A 245 11.26 -6.28 1.96
CA ARG A 245 11.33 -5.68 3.31
C ARG A 245 11.83 -4.24 3.26
N GLN A 246 12.78 -3.94 2.37
CA GLN A 246 13.28 -2.58 2.16
C GLN A 246 12.14 -1.62 1.83
N ILE A 247 11.26 -1.99 0.89
CA ILE A 247 10.11 -1.15 0.50
C ILE A 247 9.19 -0.90 1.69
N VAL A 248 8.85 -1.93 2.47
CA VAL A 248 8.00 -1.77 3.66
C VAL A 248 8.64 -0.85 4.69
N PHE A 249 9.95 -0.98 4.96
CA PHE A 249 10.64 -0.10 5.89
C PHE A 249 10.72 1.35 5.39
N ILE A 250 10.99 1.58 4.10
CA ILE A 250 10.97 2.92 3.50
C ILE A 250 9.58 3.55 3.66
N LEU A 251 8.51 2.79 3.37
CA LEU A 251 7.14 3.27 3.52
C LEU A 251 6.83 3.60 4.98
N LEU A 252 7.16 2.70 5.91
CA LEU A 252 6.92 2.89 7.34
C LEU A 252 7.66 4.14 7.86
N ARG A 253 8.93 4.32 7.51
CA ARG A 253 9.73 5.49 7.89
C ARG A 253 9.17 6.79 7.31
N THR A 254 8.68 6.74 6.07
CA THR A 254 8.08 7.91 5.40
C THR A 254 6.73 8.27 6.01
N VAL A 255 5.89 7.28 6.34
CA VAL A 255 4.62 7.49 7.04
C VAL A 255 4.87 8.09 8.42
N PHE A 256 5.79 7.47 9.16
CA PHE A 256 6.15 7.91 10.49
C PHE A 256 6.66 9.35 10.46
N LEU A 257 7.55 9.69 9.53
CA LEU A 257 8.01 11.07 9.33
C LEU A 257 6.84 12.03 9.12
N ARG A 258 5.97 11.77 8.13
CA ARG A 258 4.87 12.69 7.78
C ARG A 258 3.86 12.88 8.92
N LEU A 259 3.43 11.79 9.55
CA LEU A 259 2.45 11.84 10.63
C LEU A 259 3.05 12.40 11.92
N ALA A 260 4.28 12.00 12.27
CA ALA A 260 4.94 12.52 13.46
C ALA A 260 5.31 14.00 13.32
N SER A 261 5.73 14.47 12.14
CA SER A 261 5.95 15.91 11.89
C SER A 261 4.67 16.72 12.10
N LEU A 262 3.51 16.22 11.64
CA LEU A 262 2.22 16.87 11.91
C LEU A 262 1.88 16.85 13.41
N LEU A 263 2.08 15.72 14.08
CA LEU A 263 1.88 15.59 15.54
C LEU A 263 2.75 16.56 16.34
N VAL A 264 4.03 16.69 15.99
CA VAL A 264 4.96 17.60 16.67
C VAL A 264 4.54 19.05 16.47
N LEU A 265 4.09 19.43 15.27
CA LEU A 265 3.53 20.77 15.04
C LEU A 265 2.30 21.01 15.92
N LEU A 266 1.33 20.08 15.93
CA LEU A 266 0.12 20.21 16.74
C LEU A 266 0.42 20.24 18.24
N PHE A 267 1.37 19.44 18.70
CA PHE A 267 1.82 19.43 20.08
C PHE A 267 2.56 20.73 20.45
N SER A 268 3.40 21.26 19.56
CA SER A 268 4.09 22.54 19.75
C SER A 268 3.10 23.70 19.85
N LEU A 269 2.12 23.76 18.94
CA LEU A 269 1.05 24.75 18.98
C LEU A 269 0.20 24.59 20.25
N TRP A 270 -0.16 23.36 20.61
CA TRP A 270 -0.89 23.10 21.85
C TRP A 270 -0.11 23.57 23.09
N ASN A 271 1.20 23.32 23.13
CA ASN A 271 2.07 23.75 24.23
C ASN A 271 2.13 25.29 24.33
N GLN A 272 2.19 26.01 23.20
CA GLN A 272 2.12 27.47 23.14
C GLN A 272 0.74 28.01 23.58
N ILE A 273 -0.34 27.37 23.13
CA ILE A 273 -1.72 27.80 23.44
C ILE A 273 -2.05 27.59 24.92
N THR A 274 -1.67 26.44 25.48
CA THR A 274 -2.07 26.01 26.84
C THR A 274 -0.99 26.25 27.90
N CYS A 275 0.07 27.01 27.59
CA CYS A 275 1.23 27.22 28.47
C CYS A 275 1.80 25.88 29.01
N GLY A 276 1.91 24.88 28.13
CA GLY A 276 2.35 23.52 28.47
C GLY A 276 1.41 22.74 29.38
N GLY A 277 0.10 22.94 29.20
CA GLY A 277 -0.94 22.31 30.00
C GLY A 277 -1.08 22.88 31.42
N LYS A 278 -0.37 23.97 31.74
CA LYS A 278 -0.43 24.62 33.06
C LYS A 278 -1.35 25.82 33.01
N ALA A 279 -2.63 25.60 33.31
CA ALA A 279 -3.63 26.66 33.36
C ALA A 279 -3.31 27.78 34.39
N GLU A 280 -2.46 27.50 35.38
CA GLU A 280 -2.07 28.44 36.43
C GLU A 280 -0.85 29.32 36.11
N ALA A 281 -0.20 29.11 34.95
CA ALA A 281 0.90 29.98 34.52
C ALA A 281 0.41 31.43 34.37
N GLU A 282 1.23 32.43 34.71
CA GLU A 282 0.81 33.84 34.71
C GLU A 282 0.22 34.29 33.35
N GLU A 283 0.75 33.77 32.25
CA GLU A 283 0.29 34.06 30.89
C GLU A 283 -1.08 33.46 30.55
N CYS A 284 -1.42 32.32 31.14
CA CYS A 284 -2.67 31.60 30.90
C CYS A 284 -3.73 31.83 32.00
N LYS A 285 -3.36 32.37 33.16
CA LYS A 285 -4.23 32.48 34.35
C LYS A 285 -5.51 33.30 34.13
N THR A 286 -5.47 34.33 33.27
CA THR A 286 -6.60 35.24 33.04
C THR A 286 -7.64 34.67 32.06
N CYS A 287 -7.21 33.93 31.05
CA CYS A 287 -8.06 33.50 29.94
C CYS A 287 -8.11 31.99 29.71
N GLY A 288 -7.29 31.21 30.42
CA GLY A 288 -7.13 29.76 30.23
C GLY A 288 -6.29 29.38 28.99
N TYR A 289 -5.71 30.36 28.30
CA TYR A 289 -4.80 30.20 27.16
C TYR A 289 -3.86 31.41 27.08
N ASN A 290 -2.75 31.29 26.32
CA ASN A 290 -1.78 32.37 26.15
C ASN A 290 -2.34 33.46 25.20
N TYR A 291 -3.02 34.45 25.78
CA TYR A 291 -3.66 35.54 25.04
C TYR A 291 -2.68 36.63 24.59
N LYS A 292 -1.47 36.70 25.17
CA LYS A 292 -0.47 37.72 24.84
C LYS A 292 0.19 37.43 23.50
N GLU A 293 0.63 36.18 23.32
CA GLU A 293 1.27 35.74 22.07
C GLU A 293 0.24 35.30 21.01
N LEU A 294 -0.83 34.61 21.44
CA LEU A 294 -1.85 34.07 20.53
C LEU A 294 -3.26 34.57 20.91
N PRO A 295 -3.59 35.84 20.63
CA PRO A 295 -4.91 36.39 20.97
C PRO A 295 -6.07 35.64 20.30
N CYS A 296 -5.84 35.10 19.09
CA CYS A 296 -6.82 34.42 18.25
C CYS A 296 -6.28 33.05 17.78
N TRP A 297 -6.06 32.15 18.73
CA TRP A 297 -5.38 30.87 18.51
C TRP A 297 -6.09 29.94 17.52
N GLU A 298 -7.43 29.96 17.45
CA GLU A 298 -8.20 29.13 16.50
C GLU A 298 -7.84 29.48 15.05
N THR A 299 -7.73 30.78 14.79
CA THR A 299 -7.36 31.29 13.47
C THR A 299 -5.92 30.93 13.14
N ARG A 300 -5.00 31.02 14.11
CA ARG A 300 -3.60 30.61 13.92
C ARG A 300 -3.48 29.13 13.59
N LEU A 301 -4.22 28.25 14.26
CA LEU A 301 -4.24 26.82 13.96
C LEU A 301 -4.76 26.53 12.54
N GLY A 302 -5.85 27.19 12.14
CA GLY A 302 -6.38 27.10 10.77
C GLY A 302 -5.40 27.62 9.72
N GLN A 303 -4.68 28.71 10.02
CA GLN A 303 -3.63 29.26 9.16
C GLN A 303 -2.49 28.26 8.97
N GLU A 304 -1.99 27.61 10.02
CA GLU A 304 -0.91 26.63 9.88
C GLU A 304 -1.33 25.43 9.00
N MET A 305 -2.56 24.93 9.15
CA MET A 305 -3.06 23.85 8.27
C MET A 305 -3.21 24.31 6.82
N TYR A 306 -3.63 25.56 6.59
CA TYR A 306 -3.69 26.16 5.25
C TYR A 306 -2.30 26.31 4.62
N LYS A 307 -1.32 26.82 5.39
CA LYS A 307 0.07 26.96 4.94
C LYS A 307 0.66 25.60 4.56
N LEU A 308 0.44 24.56 5.36
CA LEU A 308 0.87 23.18 5.03
C LEU A 308 0.25 22.68 3.73
N LEU A 309 -1.05 22.90 3.50
CA LEU A 309 -1.72 22.52 2.26
C LEU A 309 -1.12 23.23 1.04
N LEU A 310 -0.82 24.53 1.18
CA LEU A 310 -0.18 25.32 0.12
C LEU A 310 1.22 24.81 -0.18
N PHE A 311 2.05 24.56 0.85
CA PHE A 311 3.40 24.06 0.68
C PHE A 311 3.45 22.62 0.15
N ASP A 312 2.47 21.79 0.48
CA ASP A 312 2.30 20.47 -0.13
C ASP A 312 2.00 20.57 -1.64
N LEU A 313 1.14 21.52 -2.05
CA LEU A 313 0.88 21.80 -3.46
C LEU A 313 2.15 22.31 -4.16
N LEU A 314 2.83 23.30 -3.58
CA LEU A 314 4.04 23.91 -4.15
C LEU A 314 5.15 22.87 -4.32
N THR A 315 5.40 22.03 -3.32
CA THR A 315 6.39 20.95 -3.41
C THR A 315 5.98 19.92 -4.46
N GLY A 316 4.70 19.53 -4.52
CA GLY A 316 4.20 18.64 -5.57
C GLY A 316 4.43 19.18 -6.99
N LEU A 317 4.11 20.46 -7.21
CA LEU A 317 4.36 21.16 -8.49
C LEU A 317 5.86 21.26 -8.79
N ALA A 318 6.68 21.63 -7.80
CA ALA A 318 8.13 21.76 -7.94
C ALA A 318 8.78 20.43 -8.33
N VAL A 319 8.37 19.31 -7.72
CA VAL A 319 8.88 17.98 -8.10
C VAL A 319 8.53 17.65 -9.55
N MET A 320 7.31 17.95 -10.00
CA MET A 320 6.92 17.70 -11.38
C MET A 320 7.70 18.57 -12.37
N LEU A 321 7.84 19.86 -12.09
CA LEU A 321 8.45 20.84 -13.00
C LEU A 321 9.98 20.83 -12.98
N LEU A 322 10.61 20.66 -11.81
CA LEU A 322 12.07 20.79 -11.63
C LEU A 322 12.79 19.44 -11.63
N ILE A 323 12.11 18.34 -11.34
CA ILE A 323 12.74 17.00 -11.29
C ILE A 323 12.23 16.14 -12.44
N GLN A 324 10.92 15.96 -12.56
CA GLN A 324 10.35 15.01 -13.52
C GLN A 324 10.48 15.51 -14.97
N PHE A 325 10.18 16.79 -15.23
CA PHE A 325 10.27 17.36 -16.58
C PHE A 325 11.72 17.44 -17.11
N PRO A 326 12.72 17.95 -16.35
CA PRO A 326 14.10 18.01 -16.84
C PRO A 326 14.70 16.63 -17.03
N ARG A 327 14.34 15.66 -16.16
CA ARG A 327 14.77 14.27 -16.31
C ARG A 327 14.32 13.67 -17.65
N LYS A 328 13.09 13.98 -18.10
CA LYS A 328 12.63 13.59 -19.44
C LYS A 328 13.47 14.22 -20.53
N LEU A 329 13.71 15.53 -20.43
CA LEU A 329 14.48 16.27 -21.42
C LEU A 329 15.91 15.70 -21.55
N LEU A 330 16.55 15.39 -20.43
CA LEU A 330 17.88 14.76 -20.36
C LEU A 330 17.91 13.35 -20.99
N CYS A 331 16.90 12.51 -20.73
CA CYS A 331 16.82 11.18 -21.35
C CYS A 331 16.52 11.23 -22.85
N GLY A 332 15.81 12.27 -23.32
CA GLY A 332 15.50 12.46 -24.75
C GLY A 332 16.64 13.06 -25.57
N LEU A 333 17.40 14.01 -25.00
CA LEU A 333 18.49 14.69 -25.72
C LEU A 333 19.85 13.97 -25.64
N CYS A 334 20.10 13.20 -24.58
CA CYS A 334 21.39 12.55 -24.36
C CYS A 334 21.27 11.02 -24.43
N PRO A 335 21.48 10.38 -25.61
CA PRO A 335 21.52 8.92 -25.74
C PRO A 335 22.75 8.25 -25.08
N GLY A 336 23.64 9.03 -24.45
CA GLY A 336 24.86 8.56 -23.79
C GLY A 336 24.65 7.89 -22.42
N ALA A 337 25.76 7.56 -21.76
CA ALA A 337 25.80 6.92 -20.44
C ALA A 337 25.03 7.71 -19.37
N LEU A 338 25.03 9.05 -19.42
CA LEU A 338 24.27 9.90 -18.50
C LEU A 338 22.76 9.67 -18.58
N GLY A 339 22.18 9.56 -19.78
CA GLY A 339 20.74 9.29 -19.95
C GLY A 339 20.36 7.90 -19.45
N ARG A 340 21.29 6.94 -19.54
CA ARG A 340 21.14 5.56 -19.04
C ARG A 340 21.25 5.45 -17.51
N VAL A 341 22.13 6.24 -16.89
CA VAL A 341 22.30 6.35 -15.43
C VAL A 341 21.13 7.08 -14.79
N VAL A 342 20.64 8.15 -15.43
CA VAL A 342 19.49 8.92 -14.95
C VAL A 342 18.22 8.06 -15.00
N GLY A 343 18.05 7.22 -16.02
CA GLY A 343 16.98 6.21 -16.09
C GLY A 343 15.56 6.78 -16.14
N THR A 344 14.60 6.01 -16.64
CA THR A 344 13.19 6.42 -16.67
C THR A 344 12.56 6.34 -15.28
N GLN A 345 11.82 7.38 -14.87
CA GLN A 345 11.13 7.41 -13.58
C GLN A 345 10.00 6.37 -13.55
N GLU A 346 10.00 5.50 -12.54
CA GLU A 346 8.87 4.60 -12.25
C GLU A 346 7.82 5.33 -11.39
N PHE A 347 6.54 5.15 -11.73
CA PHE A 347 5.44 5.66 -10.92
C PHE A 347 5.21 4.75 -9.71
N GLN A 348 5.50 5.26 -8.51
CA GLN A 348 5.34 4.52 -7.26
C GLN A 348 4.00 4.88 -6.60
N VAL A 349 2.98 4.04 -6.85
CA VAL A 349 1.65 4.17 -6.23
C VAL A 349 1.70 4.39 -4.72
N PRO A 350 2.55 3.67 -3.94
CA PRO A 350 2.56 3.83 -2.48
C PRO A 350 2.94 5.22 -1.97
N ASP A 351 3.87 5.90 -2.63
CA ASP A 351 4.33 7.24 -2.22
C ASP A 351 3.21 8.29 -2.43
N GLU A 352 2.44 8.09 -3.50
CA GLU A 352 1.32 8.96 -3.87
C GLU A 352 0.11 8.77 -2.96
N VAL A 353 -0.24 7.52 -2.65
CA VAL A 353 -1.29 7.21 -1.67
C VAL A 353 -0.92 7.77 -0.29
N LEU A 354 0.35 7.71 0.09
CA LEU A 354 0.80 8.29 1.35
C LEU A 354 0.72 9.83 1.35
N GLY A 355 0.94 10.47 0.20
CA GLY A 355 0.72 11.92 0.05
C GLY A 355 -0.74 12.29 0.21
N LEU A 356 -1.63 11.47 -0.34
CA LEU A 356 -3.08 11.62 -0.21
C LEU A 356 -3.53 11.51 1.26
N ILE A 357 -3.07 10.48 1.99
CA ILE A 357 -3.42 10.29 3.41
C ILE A 357 -2.93 11.46 4.26
N TYR A 358 -1.71 11.96 4.03
CA TYR A 358 -1.18 13.13 4.73
C TYR A 358 -1.99 14.41 4.45
N ALA A 359 -2.33 14.66 3.19
CA ALA A 359 -3.18 15.80 2.84
C ALA A 359 -4.57 15.71 3.50
N GLN A 360 -5.13 14.49 3.56
CA GLN A 360 -6.42 14.25 4.20
C GLN A 360 -6.38 14.47 5.72
N THR A 361 -5.31 14.07 6.40
CA THR A 361 -5.16 14.33 7.85
C THR A 361 -5.02 15.81 8.17
N VAL A 362 -4.25 16.57 7.37
CA VAL A 362 -4.17 18.04 7.50
C VAL A 362 -5.56 18.66 7.32
N VAL A 363 -6.35 18.17 6.36
CA VAL A 363 -7.72 18.65 6.14
C VAL A 363 -8.64 18.34 7.30
N TRP A 364 -8.57 17.13 7.86
CA TRP A 364 -9.39 16.77 9.01
C TRP A 364 -9.09 17.65 10.22
N VAL A 365 -7.81 17.89 10.52
CA VAL A 365 -7.41 18.80 11.61
C VAL A 365 -7.89 20.23 11.35
N GLY A 366 -7.68 20.73 10.12
CA GLY A 366 -7.95 22.12 9.77
C GLY A 366 -9.41 22.46 9.47
N SER A 367 -10.24 21.47 9.09
CA SER A 367 -11.59 21.71 8.57
C SER A 367 -12.52 22.42 9.56
N PHE A 368 -12.37 22.15 10.86
CA PHE A 368 -13.15 22.80 11.90
C PHE A 368 -12.80 24.30 12.04
N PHE A 369 -11.51 24.63 11.97
CA PHE A 369 -11.01 26.00 12.16
C PHE A 369 -11.00 26.83 10.86
N CYS A 370 -10.87 26.16 9.71
CA CYS A 370 -10.87 26.74 8.39
C CYS A 370 -11.83 25.94 7.48
N PRO A 371 -13.13 26.30 7.43
CA PRO A 371 -14.14 25.53 6.69
C PRO A 371 -13.93 25.54 5.17
N LEU A 372 -13.14 26.48 4.64
CA LEU A 372 -12.78 26.54 3.21
C LEU A 372 -11.71 25.51 2.82
N LEU A 373 -11.01 24.93 3.79
CA LEU A 373 -9.86 24.07 3.57
C LEU A 373 -10.16 22.77 2.79
N PRO A 374 -11.31 22.08 3.01
CA PRO A 374 -11.71 20.96 2.16
C PRO A 374 -11.94 21.34 0.69
N LEU A 375 -12.50 22.53 0.41
CA LEU A 375 -12.71 23.02 -0.95
C LEU A 375 -11.36 23.27 -1.64
N LEU A 376 -10.44 23.95 -0.97
CA LEU A 376 -9.09 24.20 -1.48
C LEU A 376 -8.34 22.89 -1.74
N ASN A 377 -8.48 21.91 -0.86
CA ASN A 377 -7.88 20.59 -1.04
C ASN A 377 -8.46 19.83 -2.24
N THR A 378 -9.76 20.00 -2.50
CA THR A 378 -10.43 19.41 -3.68
C THR A 378 -9.86 20.01 -4.97
N VAL A 379 -9.72 21.34 -5.03
CA VAL A 379 -9.07 22.03 -6.15
C VAL A 379 -7.62 21.56 -6.32
N LYS A 380 -6.87 21.43 -5.22
CA LYS A 380 -5.50 20.90 -5.21
C LYS A 380 -5.44 19.51 -5.86
N PHE A 381 -6.31 18.58 -5.45
CA PHE A 381 -6.31 17.22 -5.99
C PHE A 381 -6.72 17.17 -7.46
N LEU A 382 -7.69 17.98 -7.89
CA LEU A 382 -8.04 18.08 -9.31
C LEU A 382 -6.83 18.54 -10.14
N LEU A 383 -6.15 19.60 -9.70
CA LEU A 383 -4.94 20.10 -10.36
C LEU A 383 -3.84 19.03 -10.41
N LEU A 384 -3.49 18.44 -9.26
CA LEU A 384 -2.46 17.41 -9.17
C LEU A 384 -2.83 16.15 -9.97
N PHE A 385 -4.10 15.79 -10.06
CA PHE A 385 -4.56 14.65 -10.84
C PHE A 385 -4.28 14.85 -12.33
N TYR A 386 -4.68 15.98 -12.91
CA TYR A 386 -4.44 16.24 -14.33
C TYR A 386 -2.95 16.38 -14.64
N LEU A 387 -2.18 17.04 -13.77
CA LEU A 387 -0.73 17.16 -13.95
C LEU A 387 -0.03 15.80 -13.85
N LYS A 388 -0.36 14.97 -12.85
CA LYS A 388 0.21 13.62 -12.72
C LYS A 388 -0.22 12.71 -13.85
N LYS A 389 -1.47 12.79 -14.31
CA LYS A 389 -1.95 12.08 -15.51
C LYS A 389 -1.11 12.45 -16.73
N PHE A 390 -0.93 13.75 -16.97
CA PHE A 390 -0.11 14.24 -18.07
C PHE A 390 1.34 13.73 -17.99
N THR A 391 1.97 13.84 -16.81
CA THR A 391 3.35 13.38 -16.61
C THR A 391 3.47 11.86 -16.72
N LEU A 392 2.48 11.09 -16.27
CA LEU A 392 2.46 9.64 -16.37
C LEU A 392 2.43 9.17 -17.83
N PHE A 393 1.54 9.75 -18.66
CA PHE A 393 1.49 9.41 -20.09
C PHE A 393 2.69 9.95 -20.88
N SER A 394 3.27 11.06 -20.44
CA SER A 394 4.33 11.74 -21.19
C SER A 394 5.74 11.28 -20.83
N THR A 395 5.99 10.84 -19.60
CA THR A 395 7.34 10.73 -19.03
C THR A 395 7.61 9.38 -18.36
N CYS A 396 6.59 8.70 -17.83
CA CYS A 396 6.79 7.50 -17.03
C CYS A 396 6.76 6.23 -17.88
N SER A 397 7.71 5.34 -17.62
CA SER A 397 7.64 3.95 -18.07
C SER A 397 6.68 3.17 -17.17
N PRO A 398 5.96 2.16 -17.69
CA PRO A 398 5.14 1.30 -16.86
C PRO A 398 5.99 0.67 -15.77
N ALA A 399 5.49 0.66 -14.53
CA ALA A 399 6.20 0.09 -13.40
C ALA A 399 6.53 -1.37 -13.71
N SER A 400 7.82 -1.72 -13.63
CA SER A 400 8.31 -3.08 -13.92
C SER A 400 7.87 -4.12 -12.88
N ARG A 401 7.32 -3.67 -11.74
CA ARG A 401 7.04 -4.49 -10.56
C ARG A 401 5.57 -4.41 -10.16
N THR A 402 4.90 -5.56 -10.17
CA THR A 402 3.59 -5.73 -9.54
C THR A 402 3.78 -5.78 -8.03
N PHE A 403 3.39 -4.72 -7.32
CA PHE A 403 3.37 -4.73 -5.86
C PHE A 403 2.41 -5.83 -5.38
N ARG A 404 2.82 -6.64 -4.40
CA ARG A 404 1.98 -7.72 -3.85
C ARG A 404 0.75 -7.11 -3.17
N ALA A 405 -0.40 -7.18 -3.84
CA ALA A 405 -1.65 -6.53 -3.45
C ALA A 405 -2.12 -6.84 -2.01
N SER A 406 -1.76 -8.00 -1.45
CA SER A 406 -2.21 -8.42 -0.11
C SER A 406 -1.71 -7.54 1.03
N THR A 407 -0.49 -6.99 0.94
CA THR A 407 0.07 -6.13 2.01
C THR A 407 -0.51 -4.70 1.94
N VAL A 408 -0.93 -4.25 0.74
CA VAL A 408 -1.58 -2.95 0.49
C VAL A 408 -2.92 -2.85 1.20
N ASN A 409 -3.70 -3.93 1.14
CA ASN A 409 -5.09 -3.97 1.62
C ASN A 409 -5.21 -3.75 3.13
N PHE A 410 -4.16 -3.98 3.91
CA PHE A 410 -4.16 -3.71 5.35
C PHE A 410 -3.39 -2.44 5.72
N PHE A 411 -2.24 -2.20 5.07
CA PHE A 411 -1.34 -1.10 5.44
C PHE A 411 -1.97 0.28 5.27
N PHE A 412 -2.55 0.59 4.10
CA PHE A 412 -3.09 1.93 3.87
C PHE A 412 -4.32 2.25 4.73
N PRO A 413 -5.30 1.33 4.89
CA PRO A 413 -6.40 1.56 5.83
C PRO A 413 -5.94 1.77 7.28
N LEU A 414 -4.92 1.03 7.74
CA LEU A 414 -4.34 1.22 9.07
C LEU A 414 -3.73 2.63 9.22
N VAL A 415 -2.95 3.09 8.24
CA VAL A 415 -2.34 4.43 8.26
C VAL A 415 -3.41 5.52 8.19
N LEU A 416 -4.48 5.32 7.41
CA LEU A 416 -5.62 6.23 7.36
C LEU A 416 -6.34 6.31 8.71
N LEU A 417 -6.56 5.17 9.38
CA LEU A 417 -7.15 5.12 10.72
C LEU A 417 -6.28 5.84 11.75
N LEU A 418 -4.97 5.63 11.72
CA LEU A 418 -4.03 6.36 12.57
C LEU A 418 -4.10 7.87 12.30
N GLY A 419 -4.15 8.25 11.03
CA GLY A 419 -4.35 9.64 10.62
C GLY A 419 -5.65 10.25 11.16
N LEU A 420 -6.75 9.49 11.11
CA LEU A 420 -8.04 9.92 11.65
C LEU A 420 -7.95 10.14 13.16
N ALA A 421 -7.34 9.21 13.90
CA ALA A 421 -7.13 9.35 15.35
C ALA A 421 -6.28 10.58 15.69
N ILE A 422 -5.18 10.79 14.97
CA ILE A 422 -4.30 11.97 15.10
C ILE A 422 -5.07 13.27 14.86
N SER A 423 -6.05 13.28 13.96
CA SER A 423 -6.86 14.47 13.68
C SER A 423 -7.99 14.69 14.68
N ALA A 424 -8.67 13.62 15.10
CA ALA A 424 -9.83 13.69 15.95
C ALA A 424 -9.44 14.10 17.39
N VAL A 425 -8.36 13.54 17.94
CA VAL A 425 -7.97 13.80 19.34
C VAL A 425 -7.73 15.30 19.62
N PRO A 426 -6.90 16.03 18.84
CA PRO A 426 -6.68 17.47 19.06
C PRO A 426 -7.94 18.30 18.85
N VAL A 427 -8.74 17.98 17.82
CA VAL A 427 -9.98 18.73 17.54
C VAL A 427 -10.99 18.53 18.67
N LEU A 428 -11.25 17.30 19.10
CA LEU A 428 -12.15 17.05 20.23
C LEU A 428 -11.61 17.69 21.52
N TYR A 429 -10.31 17.55 21.80
CA TYR A 429 -9.69 18.19 22.97
C TYR A 429 -9.91 19.71 22.95
N SER A 430 -9.67 20.35 21.81
CA SER A 430 -9.86 21.80 21.66
C SER A 430 -11.32 22.25 21.80
N LEU A 431 -12.28 21.42 21.37
CA LEU A 431 -13.71 21.71 21.48
C LEU A 431 -14.23 21.67 22.91
N PHE A 432 -13.75 20.71 23.70
CA PHE A 432 -14.27 20.43 25.04
C PHE A 432 -13.48 21.10 26.17
N LEU A 433 -12.16 21.24 26.04
CA LEU A 433 -11.30 21.62 27.16
C LEU A 433 -10.64 23.00 27.02
N ILE A 434 -10.41 23.48 25.80
CA ILE A 434 -9.77 24.79 25.59
C ILE A 434 -10.87 25.86 25.48
N PRO A 435 -10.81 26.94 26.29
CA PRO A 435 -11.77 28.04 26.17
C PRO A 435 -11.58 28.78 24.84
N PRO A 436 -12.66 29.23 24.18
CA PRO A 436 -12.56 29.99 22.95
C PRO A 436 -11.89 31.34 23.19
N SER A 437 -11.27 31.88 22.13
CA SER A 437 -10.64 33.20 22.19
C SER A 437 -11.65 34.29 22.58
N LYS A 438 -11.21 35.20 23.45
CA LYS A 438 -12.09 36.27 23.97
C LYS A 438 -12.24 37.45 23.02
N LEU A 439 -11.27 37.63 22.11
CA LEU A 439 -11.19 38.74 21.17
C LEU A 439 -11.74 38.40 19.77
N CYS A 440 -11.79 37.12 19.41
CA CYS A 440 -11.98 36.66 18.04
C CYS A 440 -12.97 35.51 17.93
N GLY A 441 -13.48 35.30 16.72
CA GLY A 441 -14.26 34.10 16.37
C GLY A 441 -15.75 34.18 16.73
N PRO A 442 -16.54 33.16 16.36
CA PRO A 442 -17.98 33.14 16.56
C PRO A 442 -18.39 32.74 17.99
N PHE A 443 -17.49 32.13 18.77
CA PHE A 443 -17.78 31.58 20.11
C PHE A 443 -17.31 32.50 21.25
N GLN A 444 -17.23 33.81 21.01
CA GLN A 444 -16.77 34.78 22.00
C GLN A 444 -17.64 34.76 23.26
N GLY A 445 -17.01 34.90 24.43
CA GLY A 445 -17.71 34.96 25.72
C GLY A 445 -18.15 33.61 26.29
N GLN A 446 -18.05 32.52 25.54
CA GLN A 446 -18.42 31.19 26.01
C GLN A 446 -17.33 30.53 26.86
N SER A 447 -17.71 29.53 27.66
CA SER A 447 -16.79 28.74 28.51
C SER A 447 -16.03 27.67 27.71
N SER A 448 -16.68 27.07 26.72
CA SER A 448 -16.11 26.13 25.75
C SER A 448 -16.83 26.30 24.42
N ILE A 449 -16.21 25.84 23.32
CA ILE A 449 -16.86 25.84 22.00
C ILE A 449 -18.12 24.95 22.03
N TRP A 450 -18.08 23.85 22.78
CA TRP A 450 -19.23 22.96 22.95
C TRP A 450 -20.41 23.61 23.69
N ALA A 451 -20.19 24.55 24.61
CA ALA A 451 -21.25 25.16 25.42
C ALA A 451 -22.33 25.87 24.59
N HIS A 452 -21.99 26.37 23.41
CA HIS A 452 -22.93 27.08 22.55
C HIS A 452 -23.89 26.16 21.78
N ILE A 453 -23.52 24.88 21.57
CA ILE A 453 -24.35 23.90 20.87
C ILE A 453 -25.67 23.64 21.60
N PRO A 454 -25.69 23.26 22.90
CA PRO A 454 -26.94 23.08 23.62
C PRO A 454 -27.74 24.38 23.71
N GLU A 455 -27.08 25.55 23.92
CA GLU A 455 -27.75 26.85 23.93
C GLU A 455 -28.50 27.13 22.61
N SER A 456 -27.87 26.83 21.48
CA SER A 456 -28.49 26.93 20.16
C SER A 456 -29.67 25.96 20.02
N ILE A 457 -29.56 24.74 20.55
CA ILE A 457 -30.66 23.75 20.54
C ILE A 457 -31.89 24.26 21.29
N TYR A 458 -31.73 25.05 22.37
CA TYR A 458 -32.86 25.65 23.09
C TYR A 458 -33.61 26.72 22.28
N THR A 459 -33.02 27.28 21.22
CA THR A 459 -33.69 28.27 20.35
C THR A 459 -34.54 27.64 19.24
N LEU A 460 -34.42 26.32 19.02
CA LEU A 460 -35.17 25.58 18.00
C LEU A 460 -36.61 25.27 18.46
N PRO A 461 -37.53 24.98 17.53
CA PRO A 461 -38.90 24.58 17.87
C PRO A 461 -38.90 23.31 18.75
N GLN A 462 -39.85 23.24 19.69
CA GLN A 462 -39.96 22.18 20.71
C GLN A 462 -39.85 20.76 20.13
N THR A 463 -40.47 20.50 18.98
CA THR A 463 -40.39 19.19 18.32
C THR A 463 -38.96 18.77 17.94
N VAL A 464 -38.13 19.71 17.47
CA VAL A 464 -36.74 19.43 17.09
C VAL A 464 -35.86 19.35 18.33
N GLN A 465 -36.13 20.18 19.32
CA GLN A 465 -35.45 20.16 20.61
C GLN A 465 -35.61 18.80 21.30
N ASP A 466 -36.85 18.33 21.46
CA ASP A 466 -37.16 17.04 22.08
C ASP A 466 -36.51 15.88 21.32
N PHE A 467 -36.52 15.95 19.99
CA PHE A 467 -35.86 14.96 19.14
C PHE A 467 -34.33 14.94 19.34
N LEU A 468 -33.67 16.09 19.34
CA LEU A 468 -32.22 16.19 19.51
C LEU A 468 -31.78 15.76 20.91
N PHE A 469 -32.50 16.16 21.96
CA PHE A 469 -32.23 15.69 23.31
C PHE A 469 -32.48 14.19 23.45
N PHE A 470 -33.54 13.66 22.82
CA PHE A 470 -33.80 12.22 22.78
C PHE A 470 -32.62 11.44 22.18
N LEU A 471 -32.04 11.90 21.07
CA LEU A 471 -30.83 11.28 20.47
C LEU A 471 -29.63 11.27 21.43
N GLY A 472 -29.50 12.29 22.28
CA GLY A 472 -28.44 12.40 23.29
C GLY A 472 -28.70 11.57 24.57
N THR A 473 -29.91 11.03 24.77
CA THR A 473 -30.23 10.26 25.97
C THR A 473 -29.68 8.84 25.92
N GLN A 474 -29.44 8.26 27.12
CA GLN A 474 -29.11 6.85 27.24
C GLN A 474 -30.22 5.93 26.72
N ALA A 475 -31.47 6.38 26.73
CA ALA A 475 -32.62 5.64 26.21
C ALA A 475 -32.54 5.41 24.69
N PHE A 476 -31.86 6.28 23.93
CA PHE A 476 -31.58 6.06 22.51
C PHE A 476 -30.24 5.37 22.28
N ALA A 477 -29.19 5.78 23.01
CA ALA A 477 -27.84 5.26 22.81
C ALA A 477 -27.72 3.76 23.12
N VAL A 478 -28.37 3.27 24.20
CA VAL A 478 -28.28 1.85 24.59
C VAL A 478 -28.91 0.93 23.54
N PRO A 479 -30.16 1.14 23.08
CA PRO A 479 -30.72 0.35 21.98
C PRO A 479 -29.91 0.45 20.69
N LEU A 480 -29.39 1.64 20.34
CA LEU A 480 -28.55 1.81 19.16
C LEU A 480 -27.27 0.96 19.24
N LEU A 481 -26.60 0.94 20.39
CA LEU A 481 -25.43 0.11 20.63
C LEU A 481 -25.77 -1.39 20.61
N LEU A 482 -26.93 -1.78 21.14
CA LEU A 482 -27.40 -3.17 21.07
C LEU A 482 -27.68 -3.58 19.62
N ILE A 483 -28.40 -2.77 18.84
CA ILE A 483 -28.67 -3.05 17.43
C ILE A 483 -27.36 -3.10 16.63
N SER A 484 -26.45 -2.14 16.87
CA SER A 484 -25.14 -2.12 16.22
C SER A 484 -24.28 -3.34 16.58
N SER A 485 -24.29 -3.77 17.84
CA SER A 485 -23.56 -4.97 18.27
C SER A 485 -24.19 -6.26 17.72
N ILE A 486 -25.51 -6.36 17.65
CA ILE A 486 -26.22 -7.47 16.99
C ILE A 486 -25.87 -7.48 15.50
N LEU A 487 -25.88 -6.32 14.83
CA LEU A 487 -25.52 -6.20 13.42
C LEU A 487 -24.06 -6.60 13.18
N MET A 488 -23.14 -6.17 14.05
CA MET A 488 -21.74 -6.58 14.00
C MET A 488 -21.59 -8.09 14.22
N ALA A 489 -22.29 -8.66 15.20
CA ALA A 489 -22.27 -10.10 15.45
C ALA A 489 -22.85 -10.88 14.26
N TYR A 490 -23.92 -10.38 13.65
CA TYR A 490 -24.53 -10.95 12.46
C TYR A 490 -23.59 -10.91 11.26
N THR A 491 -22.94 -9.77 10.98
CA THR A 491 -21.97 -9.66 9.87
C THR A 491 -20.73 -10.52 10.10
N LEU A 492 -20.25 -10.64 11.34
CA LEU A 492 -19.17 -11.57 11.71
C LEU A 492 -19.58 -13.04 11.54
N ALA A 493 -20.78 -13.41 11.98
CA ALA A 493 -21.30 -14.77 11.78
C ALA A 493 -21.47 -15.10 10.29
N LEU A 494 -21.94 -14.12 9.51
CA LEU A 494 -22.09 -14.23 8.06
C LEU A 494 -20.73 -14.36 7.37
N ALA A 495 -19.74 -13.55 7.74
CA ALA A 495 -18.37 -13.65 7.25
C ALA A 495 -17.75 -15.01 7.56
N ASN A 496 -17.98 -15.55 8.78
CA ASN A 496 -17.53 -16.89 9.16
C ASN A 496 -18.23 -18.01 8.36
N SER A 497 -19.53 -17.88 8.12
CA SER A 497 -20.31 -18.82 7.28
C SER A 497 -19.82 -18.84 5.84
N TYR A 498 -19.66 -17.67 5.22
CA TYR A 498 -19.08 -17.56 3.88
C TYR A 498 -17.64 -18.09 3.87
N GLY A 499 -16.85 -17.85 4.92
CA GLY A 499 -15.52 -18.43 5.07
C GLY A 499 -15.53 -19.96 5.03
N ARG A 500 -16.48 -20.61 5.73
CA ARG A 500 -16.67 -22.07 5.67
C ARG A 500 -17.10 -22.53 4.29
N LEU A 501 -18.07 -21.86 3.66
CA LEU A 501 -18.53 -22.21 2.32
C LEU A 501 -17.40 -22.11 1.30
N ILE A 502 -16.58 -21.05 1.36
CA ILE A 502 -15.39 -20.89 0.52
C ILE A 502 -14.39 -22.02 0.79
N SER A 503 -14.19 -22.42 2.04
CA SER A 503 -13.29 -23.54 2.37
C SER A 503 -13.77 -24.87 1.80
N GLU A 504 -15.08 -25.12 1.82
CA GLU A 504 -15.67 -26.34 1.26
C GLU A 504 -15.61 -26.34 -0.26
N LEU A 505 -15.93 -25.21 -0.91
CA LEU A 505 -15.76 -25.04 -2.35
C LEU A 505 -14.31 -25.26 -2.78
N LYS A 506 -13.34 -24.74 -2.02
CA LYS A 506 -11.92 -25.01 -2.27
C LYS A 506 -11.58 -26.49 -2.15
N ARG A 507 -12.13 -27.18 -1.15
CA ARG A 507 -11.95 -28.63 -0.96
C ARG A 507 -12.53 -29.42 -2.14
N GLN A 508 -13.71 -29.04 -2.62
CA GLN A 508 -14.33 -29.64 -3.79
C GLN A 508 -13.46 -29.47 -5.04
N ILE A 509 -13.00 -28.24 -5.31
CA ILE A 509 -12.09 -27.96 -6.44
C ILE A 509 -10.81 -28.81 -6.34
N GLU A 510 -10.24 -28.96 -5.15
CA GLU A 510 -9.03 -29.76 -4.93
C GLU A 510 -9.27 -31.26 -5.17
N THR A 511 -10.42 -31.79 -4.71
CA THR A 511 -10.79 -33.19 -4.97
C THR A 511 -11.09 -33.45 -6.44
N GLU A 512 -11.77 -32.52 -7.12
CA GLU A 512 -12.05 -32.61 -8.54
C GLU A 512 -10.76 -32.56 -9.36
N ALA A 513 -9.82 -31.67 -8.99
CA ALA A 513 -8.50 -31.62 -9.60
C ALA A 513 -7.74 -32.94 -9.43
N ARG A 514 -7.72 -33.52 -8.22
CA ARG A 514 -7.11 -34.84 -7.98
C ARG A 514 -7.77 -35.95 -8.81
N ASN A 515 -9.10 -35.97 -8.90
CA ASN A 515 -9.82 -36.95 -9.70
C ASN A 515 -9.49 -36.81 -11.19
N LYS A 516 -9.41 -35.58 -11.71
CA LYS A 516 -9.00 -35.32 -13.11
C LYS A 516 -7.58 -35.81 -13.37
N VAL A 517 -6.64 -35.55 -12.46
CA VAL A 517 -5.26 -36.06 -12.57
C VAL A 517 -5.21 -37.59 -12.54
N PHE A 518 -5.96 -38.22 -11.63
CA PHE A 518 -6.05 -39.68 -11.55
C PHE A 518 -6.62 -40.30 -12.83
N LEU A 519 -7.70 -39.72 -13.37
CA LEU A 519 -8.29 -40.18 -14.63
C LEU A 519 -7.34 -40.00 -15.81
N ALA A 520 -6.61 -38.87 -15.87
CA ALA A 520 -5.61 -38.63 -16.90
C ALA A 520 -4.46 -39.66 -16.83
N GLN A 521 -3.94 -39.94 -15.63
CA GLN A 521 -2.91 -40.97 -15.43
C GLN A 521 -3.39 -42.36 -15.89
N ARG A 522 -4.63 -42.72 -15.56
CA ARG A 522 -5.22 -44.01 -15.96
C ARG A 522 -5.45 -44.09 -17.47
N ALA A 523 -5.87 -42.99 -18.11
CA ALA A 523 -6.00 -42.92 -19.56
C ALA A 523 -4.64 -43.11 -20.26
N VAL A 524 -3.58 -42.47 -19.75
CA VAL A 524 -2.20 -42.65 -20.26
C VAL A 524 -1.75 -44.10 -20.10
N ALA A 525 -1.93 -44.70 -18.92
CA ALA A 525 -1.54 -46.10 -18.67
C ALA A 525 -2.29 -47.11 -19.57
N LEU A 526 -3.58 -46.85 -19.86
CA LEU A 526 -4.33 -47.67 -20.81
C LEU A 526 -3.87 -47.48 -22.26
N SER A 527 -3.50 -46.25 -22.65
CA SER A 527 -2.96 -45.99 -23.99
C SER A 527 -1.59 -46.64 -24.19
N SER A 528 -0.70 -46.63 -23.19
CA SER A 528 0.60 -47.30 -23.26
C SER A 528 0.46 -48.82 -23.30
N ALA A 529 -0.50 -49.39 -22.55
CA ALA A 529 -0.79 -50.82 -22.61
C ALA A 529 -1.35 -51.27 -23.97
N ARG A 530 -2.04 -50.38 -24.70
CA ARG A 530 -2.62 -50.67 -26.01
C ARG A 530 -1.63 -50.53 -27.16
N GLY A 531 -0.52 -49.83 -26.97
CA GLY A 531 0.58 -49.73 -27.95
C GLY A 531 1.65 -50.83 -27.80
N ALA A 532 1.54 -51.69 -26.78
CA ALA A 532 2.45 -52.82 -26.53
C ALA A 532 1.87 -54.18 -26.99
N LEU A 533 0.72 -54.16 -27.66
CA LEU A 533 0.07 -55.29 -28.36
C LEU A 533 0.08 -54.96 -29.85
#